data_AF-A0A9Y2JNB7-F1
#
_entry.id   AF-A0A9Y2JNB7-F1
#
_cell.length_a   1.000
_cell.length_b   1.000
_cell.length_c   1.000
_cell.angle_alpha   90.00
_cell.angle_beta   90.00
_cell.angle_gamma   90.00
#
_symmetry.space_group_name_H-M   'P 1'
#
loop_
_entity.id
_entity.type
_entity.pdbx_description
1 polymer ?
#
loop_
_entity_poly.entity_id
_entity_poly.type
_entity_poly.pdbx_seq_one_letter_code
_entity_poly.pdbx_strand_id
1 'polypeptide(L)' 'MSETRLADGPTAEERSRAIRVVKHHAHDSRDEADLLAMLGLDRVPRPPVRRPHGALSTAELQELLAPFAAERESAAV' A
#
# COMPACT_ATOMS: atom_id res chain seq x y z
N MET A 1 -12.97 -26.71 1.53
CA MET A 1 -13.77 -25.49 1.65
C MET A 1 -12.91 -24.41 2.27
N SER A 2 -12.63 -23.37 1.47
CA SER A 2 -12.17 -22.02 1.84
C SER A 2 -10.92 -21.86 2.71
N GLU A 3 -9.75 -21.99 2.08
CA GLU A 3 -8.54 -21.30 2.52
C GLU A 3 -8.68 -19.80 2.25
N THR A 4 -9.09 -19.04 3.26
CA THR A 4 -9.06 -17.57 3.19
C THR A 4 -7.61 -17.13 3.40
N ARG A 5 -6.92 -16.84 2.30
CA ARG A 5 -5.68 -16.05 2.31
C ARG A 5 -5.98 -14.66 2.88
N LEU A 6 -5.86 -14.51 4.20
CA LEU A 6 -5.94 -13.21 4.84
C LEU A 6 -4.66 -12.45 4.51
N ALA A 7 -4.83 -11.41 3.69
CA ALA A 7 -3.80 -10.45 3.37
C ALA A 7 -3.23 -9.82 4.65
N ASP A 8 -1.92 -9.61 4.62
CA ASP A 8 -1.03 -9.26 5.73
C ASP A 8 -1.18 -7.78 6.16
N GLY A 9 -2.37 -7.37 6.63
CA GLY A 9 -2.59 -6.03 7.19
C GLY A 9 -4.06 -5.56 7.24
N PRO A 10 -4.34 -4.49 8.02
CA PRO A 10 -5.69 -3.92 8.13
C PRO A 10 -6.18 -3.38 6.79
N THR A 11 -7.44 -3.67 6.47
CA THR A 11 -8.10 -3.22 5.25
C THR A 11 -8.29 -1.69 5.24
N ALA A 12 -8.52 -1.11 4.05
CA ALA A 12 -8.74 0.33 3.91
C ALA A 12 -9.98 0.84 4.69
N GLU A 13 -11.01 0.00 4.83
CA GLU A 13 -12.21 0.32 5.60
C GLU A 13 -11.94 0.34 7.10
N GLU A 14 -11.18 -0.63 7.62
CA GLU A 14 -10.77 -0.69 9.02
C GLU A 14 -9.90 0.51 9.40
N ARG A 15 -8.96 0.90 8.53
CA ARG A 15 -8.18 2.14 8.70
C ARG A 15 -9.07 3.38 8.72
N SER A 16 -10.02 3.49 7.80
CA SER A 16 -10.95 4.62 7.74
C SER A 16 -11.84 4.72 8.99
N ARG A 17 -12.26 3.57 9.53
CA ARG A 17 -12.99 3.49 10.79
C ARG A 17 -12.12 3.92 11.97
N ALA A 18 -10.88 3.44 12.05
CA ALA A 18 -9.95 3.80 13.11
C ALA A 18 -9.64 5.31 13.11
N ILE A 19 -9.38 5.91 11.95
CA ILE A 19 -9.17 7.36 11.81
C ILE A 19 -10.38 8.14 12.34
N ARG A 20 -11.61 7.67 12.05
CA ARG A 20 -12.84 8.33 12.51
C ARG A 20 -12.99 8.27 14.03
N VAL A 21 -12.63 7.13 14.64
CA VAL A 21 -12.66 6.96 16.10
C VAL A 21 -11.64 7.87 16.76
N VAL A 22 -10.41 7.93 16.23
CA VAL A 22 -9.36 8.83 16.74
C VAL A 22 -9.81 10.29 16.69
N LYS A 23 -10.35 10.74 15.55
CA LYS A 23 -10.90 12.10 15.41
C LYS A 23 -12.04 12.42 16.37
N HIS A 24 -12.83 11.42 16.75
CA HIS A 24 -13.95 11.62 17.66
C HIS A 24 -13.52 11.69 19.13
N HIS A 25 -12.43 11.01 19.48
CA HIS A 25 -11.96 10.91 20.88
C HIS A 25 -10.75 11.78 21.19
N ALA A 26 -10.03 12.28 20.19
CA ALA A 26 -8.91 13.18 20.39
C ALA A 26 -9.37 14.48 21.06
N HIS A 27 -8.63 14.92 22.06
CA HIS A 27 -8.94 16.14 22.80
C HIS A 27 -8.54 17.40 22.04
N ASP A 28 -7.47 17.32 21.24
CA ASP A 28 -6.99 18.39 20.38
C ASP A 28 -6.30 17.82 19.12
N SER A 29 -5.86 18.71 18.23
CA SER A 29 -5.20 18.32 16.98
C SER A 29 -3.82 17.69 17.17
N ARG A 30 -3.17 17.91 18.31
CA ARG A 30 -1.87 17.31 18.64
C ARG A 30 -2.07 15.88 19.12
N ASP A 31 -3.03 15.67 20.01
CA ASP A 31 -3.49 14.37 20.49
C ASP A 31 -3.99 13.50 19.32
N GLU A 32 -4.74 14.08 18.38
CA GLU A 32 -5.12 13.39 17.13
C GLU A 32 -3.90 12.90 16.35
N ALA A 33 -2.90 13.77 16.15
CA ALA A 33 -1.70 13.43 15.39
C ALA A 33 -0.87 12.34 16.08
N ASP A 34 -0.72 12.42 17.40
CA ASP A 34 0.01 11.44 18.20
C ASP A 34 -0.68 10.07 18.14
N LEU A 35 -2.01 10.02 18.28
CA LEU A 35 -2.78 8.77 18.17
C LEU A 35 -2.74 8.17 16.75
N LEU A 36 -2.82 9.00 15.71
CA LEU A 36 -2.68 8.53 14.32
C LEU A 36 -1.29 7.96 14.04
N ALA A 37 -0.23 8.57 14.59
CA ALA A 37 1.14 8.09 14.46
C ALA A 37 1.38 6.77 15.21
N MET A 38 0.86 6.64 16.44
CA MET A 38 0.96 5.39 17.22
C MET A 38 0.30 4.20 16.52
N LEU A 39 -0.78 4.45 15.77
CA LEU A 39 -1.52 3.44 15.02
C LEU A 39 -0.99 3.24 13.58
N GLY A 40 0.04 4.00 13.15
CA GLY A 40 0.56 3.96 11.79
C GLY A 40 -0.46 4.37 10.71
N LEU A 41 -1.45 5.17 11.11
CA LEU A 41 -2.53 5.69 10.26
C LEU A 41 -2.16 7.05 9.64
N ASP A 42 -1.09 7.68 10.10
CA ASP A 42 -0.48 8.90 9.54
C ASP A 42 0.01 8.70 8.10
N ARG A 43 0.43 7.47 7.77
CA ARG A 43 0.86 7.10 6.42
C ARG A 43 -0.36 6.81 5.56
N VAL A 44 -0.72 7.78 4.73
CA VAL A 44 -1.61 7.56 3.59
C VAL A 44 -0.87 6.62 2.62
N PRO A 45 -1.37 5.40 2.36
CA PRO A 45 -0.80 4.58 1.30
C PRO A 45 -0.96 5.36 0.01
N ARG A 46 0.16 5.75 -0.61
CA ARG A 46 0.14 6.48 -1.89
C ARG A 46 -0.63 5.60 -2.87
N PRO A 47 -1.78 6.05 -3.40
CA PRO A 47 -2.52 5.27 -4.37
C PRO A 47 -1.58 5.00 -5.55
N PRO A 48 -1.52 3.76 -6.08
CA PRO A 48 -0.76 3.50 -7.29
C PRO A 48 -1.28 4.45 -8.37
N VAL A 49 -0.38 5.23 -8.95
CA VAL A 49 -0.72 6.17 -10.02
C VAL A 49 -1.34 5.34 -11.14
N ARG A 50 -2.65 5.52 -11.34
CA ARG A 50 -3.37 4.85 -12.43
C ARG A 50 -2.80 5.39 -13.74
N ARG A 51 -1.98 4.58 -14.42
CA ARG A 51 -1.52 4.89 -15.78
C ARG A 51 -2.75 4.96 -16.69
N PRO A 52 -2.82 5.93 -17.62
CA PRO A 52 -3.83 5.92 -18.67
C PRO A 52 -3.76 4.58 -19.40
N HIS A 53 -4.90 3.94 -19.61
CA HIS A 53 -5.00 2.61 -20.22
C HIS A 53 -4.50 2.67 -21.67
N GLY A 54 -3.26 2.29 -21.89
CA GLY A 54 -2.61 2.18 -23.20
C GLY A 54 -1.65 1.00 -23.20
N ALA A 55 -1.36 0.45 -24.39
CA ALA A 55 -0.35 -0.57 -24.54
C ALA A 55 1.02 -0.01 -24.10
N LEU A 56 1.76 -0.76 -23.30
CA LEU A 56 3.12 -0.39 -22.91
C LEU A 56 3.98 -0.37 -24.17
N SER A 57 4.77 0.71 -24.33
CA SER A 57 5.85 0.68 -25.30
C SER A 57 6.90 -0.36 -24.89
N THR A 58 7.68 -0.85 -25.86
CA THR A 58 8.75 -1.83 -25.60
C THR A 58 9.77 -1.29 -24.60
N ALA A 59 10.06 0.01 -24.62
CA ALA A 59 10.97 0.66 -23.68
C ALA A 59 10.41 0.64 -22.24
N GLU A 60 9.14 1.00 -22.06
CA GLU A 60 8.49 0.96 -20.74
C GLU A 60 8.39 -0.46 -20.18
N LEU A 61 8.20 -1.46 -21.05
CA LEU A 61 8.20 -2.86 -20.65
C LEU A 61 9.59 -3.30 -20.17
N GLN A 62 10.65 -2.90 -20.88
CA GLN A 62 12.03 -3.20 -20.49
C GLN A 62 12.40 -2.56 -19.15
N GLU A 63 12.01 -1.30 -18.92
CA GLU A 63 12.23 -0.63 -17.63
C GLU A 63 11.53 -1.35 -16.47
N LEU A 64 10.29 -1.79 -16.67
CA LEU A 64 9.53 -2.52 -15.65
C LEU A 64 10.12 -3.91 -15.36
N LEU A 65 10.70 -4.57 -16.37
CA LEU A 65 11.27 -5.91 -16.24
C LEU A 65 12.74 -5.91 -15.81
N ALA A 66 13.45 -4.77 -15.92
CA ALA A 66 14.86 -4.65 -15.57
C ALA A 66 15.21 -5.14 -14.15
N PRO A 67 14.44 -4.86 -13.09
CA PRO A 67 14.74 -5.35 -11.74
C PRO A 67 14.65 -6.88 -11.61
N PHE A 68 13.87 -7.55 -12.46
CA PHE A 68 13.65 -9.00 -12.43
C PHE A 68 14.61 -9.77 -13.37
N ALA A 69 15.46 -9.05 -14.13
CA ALA A 69 16.39 -9.67 -15.06
C ALA A 69 17.45 -10.53 -14.34
N ALA A 70 17.86 -10.13 -13.13
CA ALA A 70 18.86 -10.84 -12.32
C ALA A 70 18.39 -12.23 -11.84
N GLU A 71 17.07 -12.44 -11.69
CA GLU A 71 16.52 -13.72 -11.25
C GLU A 71 16.56 -14.78 -12.38
N ARG A 72 16.54 -14.35 -13.64
CA ARG A 72 16.60 -15.26 -14.80
C ARG A 72 17.97 -15.89 -15.01
N GLU A 73 19.04 -15.19 -14.62
CA GLU A 73 20.41 -15.74 -14.69
C GLU A 73 20.67 -16.77 -13.58
N SER A 74 19.98 -16.66 -12.44
CA SER A 74 20.12 -17.61 -11.33
C SER A 74 19.34 -18.92 -11.53
N ALA A 75 18.36 -18.94 -12.44
CA ALA A 75 17.57 -20.14 -12.76
C ALA A 75 18.12 -20.96 -13.94
N ALA A 76 19.21 -20.51 -14.55
CA ALA A 76 19.86 -21.16 -15.70
C ALA A 76 21.18 -21.87 -15.34
N VAL A 77 21.47 -22.02 -14.04
CA VAL A 77 22.62 -22.76 -13.49
C VAL A 77 22.16 -24.07 -12.88
#